data_AF-A0A538II25-F1
#
_entry.id   AF-A0A538II25-F1
#
_cell.length_a   1.000
_cell.length_b   1.000
_cell.length_c   1.000
_cell.angle_alpha   90.00
_cell.angle_beta   90.00
_cell.angle_gamma   90.00
#
_symmetry.space_group_name_H-M   'P 1'
#
loop_
_entity.id
_entity.type
_entity.pdbx_description
1 polymer ?
#
loop_
_entity_poly.entity_id
_entity_poly.type
_entity_poly.pdbx_seq_one_letter_code
_entity_poly.pdbx_strand_id
1 'polypeptide(L)'
;MASRRSCRSQRRSPTRSATRPAPRCTSCRSRAKRCCARCARPRRGRARRRSVELLRPSSLEEIDGGVLVHGGTEVVPLLREGLLQAERLVDIRDVVPRGVHDSVIGAGTTLAELEVEPAIPEALREAC
;
A
#
# COMPACT_ATOMS: atom_id res chain seq x y z
N MET A 1 0.76 46.53 -71.65
CA MET A 1 -0.65 46.35 -72.07
C MET A 1 -1.41 45.63 -70.97
N ALA A 2 -2.59 46.13 -70.64
CA ALA A 2 -3.36 45.84 -69.42
C ALA A 2 -4.17 44.54 -69.49
N SER A 3 -4.49 43.95 -68.33
CA SER A 3 -5.85 43.41 -68.10
C SER A 3 -6.18 43.25 -66.62
N ARG A 4 -7.44 43.59 -66.30
CA ARG A 4 -8.11 43.63 -64.99
C ARG A 4 -8.97 42.37 -64.80
N ARG A 5 -9.30 42.04 -63.53
CA ARG A 5 -10.58 41.49 -62.96
C ARG A 5 -10.25 40.63 -61.73
N SER A 6 -10.46 41.04 -60.48
CA SER A 6 -11.71 41.23 -59.70
C SER A 6 -12.54 39.97 -59.41
N CYS A 7 -12.98 39.89 -58.15
CA CYS A 7 -14.04 39.05 -57.53
C CYS A 7 -13.54 37.73 -56.92
N ARG A 8 -14.01 37.23 -55.76
CA ARG A 8 -14.95 37.70 -54.71
C ARG A 8 -14.83 36.70 -53.54
N SER A 9 -15.01 37.20 -52.31
CA SER A 9 -15.61 36.53 -51.13
C SER A 9 -15.28 35.06 -50.81
N GLN A 10 -14.78 34.82 -49.59
CA GLN A 10 -15.56 34.08 -48.59
C GLN A 10 -15.01 34.31 -47.18
N ARG A 11 -15.81 34.99 -46.35
CA ARG A 11 -15.74 34.92 -44.89
C ARG A 11 -16.13 33.50 -44.49
N ARG A 12 -15.28 32.80 -43.72
CA ARG A 12 -15.72 31.70 -42.83
C ARG A 12 -14.95 31.74 -41.51
N SER A 13 -15.74 31.70 -40.45
CA SER A 13 -15.57 31.83 -39.00
C SER A 13 -14.30 31.22 -38.35
N PRO A 14 -13.82 31.79 -37.22
CA PRO A 14 -12.85 31.12 -36.36
C PRO A 14 -13.60 30.15 -35.43
N THR A 15 -13.51 28.84 -35.70
CA THR A 15 -13.73 27.82 -34.67
C THR A 15 -12.47 26.97 -34.58
N ARG A 16 -11.49 27.48 -33.83
CA ARG A 16 -10.30 26.70 -33.47
C ARG A 16 -10.60 25.96 -32.17
N SER A 17 -11.34 24.87 -32.28
CA SER A 17 -11.46 23.88 -31.21
C SER A 17 -10.07 23.31 -30.94
N ALA A 18 -9.41 23.80 -29.89
CA ALA A 18 -8.14 23.31 -29.42
C ALA A 18 -8.33 21.86 -28.92
N THR A 19 -8.15 20.89 -29.80
CA THR A 19 -8.08 19.48 -29.40
C THR A 19 -6.74 19.31 -28.69
N ARG A 20 -6.77 19.32 -27.35
CA ARG A 20 -5.59 19.07 -26.52
C ARG A 20 -4.94 17.76 -26.96
N PRO A 21 -3.64 17.73 -27.28
CA PRO A 21 -2.95 16.47 -27.55
C PRO A 21 -3.05 15.56 -26.33
N ALA A 22 -3.46 14.31 -26.53
CA ALA A 22 -3.51 13.32 -25.46
C ALA A 22 -2.12 13.17 -24.80
N PRO A 23 -2.03 13.09 -23.47
CA PRO A 23 -0.74 12.95 -22.78
C PRO A 23 -0.04 11.68 -23.24
N ARG A 24 1.26 11.82 -23.56
CA ARG A 24 2.12 10.68 -23.92
C ARG A 24 2.65 10.06 -22.64
N CYS A 25 2.58 8.73 -22.54
CA CYS A 25 3.30 7.97 -21.54
C CYS A 25 4.80 8.26 -21.67
N THR A 26 5.46 8.71 -20.60
CA THR A 26 6.89 9.04 -20.60
C THR A 26 7.80 7.82 -20.81
N SER A 27 7.30 6.61 -20.52
CA SER A 27 8.08 5.38 -20.62
C SER A 27 7.87 4.58 -21.92
N CYS A 28 6.99 5.03 -22.83
CA CYS A 28 6.74 4.35 -24.11
C CYS A 28 6.43 5.38 -25.22
N ARG A 29 7.25 5.42 -26.27
CA ARG A 29 7.06 6.31 -27.44
C ARG A 29 5.93 5.85 -28.39
N SER A 30 4.99 5.00 -27.97
CA SER A 30 3.86 4.57 -28.81
C SER A 30 2.62 5.43 -28.61
N ARG A 31 1.83 5.65 -29.68
CA ARG A 31 0.49 6.23 -29.59
C ARG A 31 -0.40 5.31 -28.75
N ALA A 32 -1.12 5.86 -27.77
CA ALA A 32 -1.88 5.13 -26.74
C ALA A 32 -2.82 4.02 -27.23
N LYS A 33 -3.18 3.96 -28.52
CA LYS A 33 -3.99 2.88 -29.10
C LYS A 33 -3.25 1.55 -29.30
N ARG A 34 -1.92 1.48 -29.12
CA ARG A 34 -1.13 0.25 -29.21
C ARG A 34 -0.14 0.13 -28.05
N CYS A 35 -0.66 0.07 -26.84
CA CYS A 35 0.16 -0.34 -25.70
C CYS A 35 0.51 -1.83 -25.88
N CYS A 36 1.81 -2.13 -25.86
CA CYS A 36 2.36 -3.49 -25.92
C CYS A 36 1.80 -4.36 -24.80
N ALA A 37 1.86 -5.70 -24.97
CA ALA A 37 1.32 -6.68 -24.03
C ALA A 37 1.73 -6.45 -22.56
N ARG A 38 2.89 -5.81 -22.33
CA ARG A 38 3.39 -5.44 -21.01
C ARG A 38 2.58 -4.32 -20.32
N CYS A 39 2.01 -3.40 -21.09
CA CYS A 39 1.09 -2.34 -20.62
C CYS A 39 -0.38 -2.77 -20.67
N ALA A 40 -0.72 -3.72 -21.54
CA ALA A 40 -2.04 -4.37 -21.57
C ALA A 40 -2.23 -5.38 -20.45
N ARG A 41 -1.16 -5.72 -19.71
CA ARG A 41 -1.31 -6.45 -18.45
C ARG A 41 -2.28 -5.64 -17.59
N PRO A 42 -3.45 -6.20 -17.24
CA PRO A 42 -4.22 -5.64 -16.15
C PRO A 42 -3.22 -5.50 -15.01
N ARG A 43 -3.06 -4.30 -14.46
CA ARG A 43 -2.48 -4.18 -13.12
C ARG A 43 -3.27 -5.20 -12.31
N ARG A 44 -2.63 -6.32 -11.94
CA ARG A 44 -3.24 -7.37 -11.11
C ARG A 44 -4.02 -6.60 -10.06
N GLY A 45 -5.33 -6.83 -10.07
CA GLY A 45 -6.32 -5.83 -9.74
C GLY A 45 -5.88 -4.94 -8.60
N ARG A 46 -6.30 -3.68 -8.65
CA ARG A 46 -6.86 -3.11 -7.42
C ARG A 46 -7.96 -4.08 -6.96
N ALA A 47 -7.59 -5.19 -6.34
CA ALA A 47 -8.40 -5.86 -5.36
C ALA A 47 -8.92 -4.71 -4.53
N ARG A 48 -10.24 -4.52 -4.52
CA ARG A 48 -10.88 -3.52 -3.67
C ARG A 48 -10.12 -3.56 -2.36
N ARG A 49 -9.39 -2.48 -2.02
CA ARG A 49 -8.75 -2.40 -0.70
C ARG A 49 -9.91 -2.51 0.26
N ARG A 50 -10.14 -3.71 0.80
CA ARG A 50 -11.02 -3.86 1.94
C ARG A 50 -10.31 -3.06 3.03
N SER A 51 -10.97 -2.01 3.50
CA SER A 51 -10.45 -1.22 4.59
C SER A 51 -10.30 -2.15 5.79
N VAL A 52 -9.09 -2.21 6.34
CA VAL A 52 -8.83 -2.92 7.60
C VAL A 52 -8.98 -1.89 8.71
N GLU A 53 -9.79 -2.23 9.72
CA GLU A 53 -9.91 -1.46 10.96
C GLU A 53 -8.72 -1.78 11.89
N LEU A 54 -8.15 -0.77 12.54
CA LEU A 54 -7.15 -0.96 13.59
C LEU A 54 -7.75 -0.55 14.94
N LEU A 55 -7.95 -1.53 15.82
CA LEU A 55 -8.33 -1.35 17.21
C LEU A 55 -7.08 -1.25 18.08
N ARG A 56 -7.09 -0.33 19.04
CA ARG A 56 -6.03 -0.15 20.05
C ARG A 56 -6.66 -0.18 21.44
N PRO A 57 -6.86 -1.37 22.01
CA PRO A 57 -7.49 -1.50 23.30
C PRO A 57 -6.61 -0.92 24.41
N SER A 58 -7.24 -0.39 25.45
CA SER A 58 -6.54 0.04 26.68
C SER A 58 -6.49 -1.03 27.76
N SER A 59 -7.22 -2.12 27.57
CA SER A 59 -7.38 -3.23 28.51
C SER A 59 -7.63 -4.56 27.76
N LEU A 60 -7.44 -5.70 28.43
CA LEU A 60 -7.67 -7.01 27.80
C LEU A 60 -9.16 -7.25 27.53
N GLU A 61 -10.03 -6.66 28.33
CA GLU A 61 -11.48 -6.78 28.26
C GLU A 61 -12.05 -6.12 26.99
N GLU A 62 -11.35 -5.15 26.40
CA GLU A 62 -11.71 -4.49 25.15
C GLU A 62 -11.40 -5.33 23.90
N ILE A 63 -10.71 -6.47 24.06
CA ILE A 63 -10.36 -7.35 22.96
C ILE A 63 -11.58 -8.20 22.57
N ASP A 64 -12.29 -7.76 21.53
CA ASP A 64 -13.42 -8.50 20.95
C ASP A 64 -13.11 -8.92 19.50
N GLY A 65 -12.39 -10.04 19.39
CA GLY A 65 -12.02 -10.69 18.13
C GLY A 65 -11.02 -9.91 17.26
N GLY A 66 -10.90 -10.31 16.00
CA GLY A 66 -9.91 -9.74 15.06
C GLY A 66 -8.54 -10.41 15.14
N VAL A 67 -7.63 -10.00 14.25
CA VAL A 67 -6.26 -10.52 14.21
C VAL A 67 -5.40 -9.72 15.17
N LEU A 68 -4.87 -10.37 16.19
CA LEU A 68 -3.96 -9.73 17.14
C LEU A 68 -2.63 -9.39 16.47
N VAL A 69 -2.09 -8.20 16.74
CA VAL A 69 -0.82 -7.74 16.21
C VAL A 69 0.00 -7.05 17.29
N HIS A 70 1.29 -7.43 17.37
CA HIS A 70 2.29 -6.73 18.16
C HIS A 70 3.32 -6.06 17.23
N GLY A 71 4.42 -6.76 16.90
CA GLY A 71 5.48 -6.26 16.02
C GLY A 71 5.13 -6.30 14.52
N GLY A 72 4.13 -7.10 14.15
CA GLY A 72 3.63 -7.17 12.78
C GLY A 72 4.52 -7.89 11.77
N THR A 73 5.68 -8.42 12.15
CA THR A 73 6.64 -9.09 11.25
C THR A 73 6.02 -10.23 10.46
N GLU A 74 5.14 -11.02 11.08
CA GLU A 74 4.44 -12.12 10.40
C GLU A 74 3.15 -11.65 9.69
N VAL A 75 2.31 -10.89 10.41
CA VAL A 75 0.96 -10.55 9.95
C VAL A 75 0.98 -9.54 8.79
N VAL A 76 1.83 -8.52 8.84
CA VAL A 76 1.81 -7.39 7.88
C VAL A 76 2.23 -7.83 6.47
N PRO A 77 3.31 -8.62 6.26
CA PRO A 77 3.62 -9.13 4.93
C PRO A 77 2.51 -9.99 4.34
N LEU A 78 1.92 -10.89 5.14
CA LEU A 78 0.85 -11.78 4.69
C LEU A 78 -0.41 -11.01 4.29
N LEU A 79 -0.78 -9.95 5.02
CA LEU A 79 -1.89 -9.06 4.65
C LEU A 79 -1.59 -8.29 3.35
N ARG A 80 -0.36 -7.77 3.20
CA ARG A 80 0.08 -7.02 2.01
C ARG A 80 0.04 -7.90 0.76
N GLU A 81 0.40 -9.17 0.89
CA GLU A 81 0.41 -10.15 -0.21
C GLU A 81 -0.96 -10.78 -0.45
N GLY A 82 -1.93 -10.49 0.43
CA GLY A 82 -3.29 -11.02 0.36
C GLY A 82 -3.39 -12.50 0.72
N LEU A 83 -2.36 -13.07 1.34
CA LEU A 83 -2.32 -14.44 1.84
C LEU A 83 -3.09 -14.57 3.15
N LEU A 84 -3.08 -13.50 3.95
CA LEU A 84 -3.95 -13.32 5.10
C LEU A 84 -5.04 -12.28 4.77
N GLN A 85 -6.25 -12.51 5.24
CA GLN A 85 -7.36 -11.57 5.13
C GLN A 85 -7.84 -11.23 6.53
N ALA A 86 -8.00 -9.94 6.83
CA ALA A 86 -8.51 -9.46 8.11
C ALA A 86 -9.41 -8.25 7.88
N GLU A 87 -10.51 -8.18 8.61
CA GLU A 87 -11.36 -6.99 8.66
C GLU A 87 -10.92 -6.05 9.78
N ARG A 88 -10.41 -6.62 10.89
CA ARG A 88 -9.92 -5.92 12.07
C ARG A 88 -8.55 -6.45 12.51
N LEU A 89 -7.65 -5.52 12.81
CA LEU A 89 -6.39 -5.77 13.52
C LEU A 89 -6.50 -5.19 14.93
N VAL A 90 -5.99 -5.90 15.92
CA VAL A 90 -5.97 -5.46 17.32
C VAL A 90 -4.53 -5.30 17.77
N ASP A 91 -4.11 -4.06 18.00
CA ASP A 91 -2.77 -3.73 18.47
C ASP A 91 -2.65 -4.02 19.97
N ILE A 92 -2.02 -5.13 20.32
CA ILE A 92 -1.98 -5.60 21.71
C ILE A 92 -0.76 -5.07 22.49
N ARG A 93 0.05 -4.17 21.91
CA ARG A 93 1.33 -3.71 22.47
C ARG A 93 1.26 -3.10 23.87
N ASP A 94 0.12 -2.52 24.22
CA ASP A 94 -0.10 -1.79 25.48
C ASP A 94 -0.89 -2.61 26.51
N VAL A 95 -1.38 -3.81 26.14
CA VAL A 95 -2.23 -4.65 27.01
C VAL A 95 -1.58 -5.97 27.41
N VAL A 96 -0.47 -6.36 26.75
CA VAL A 96 0.30 -7.55 27.14
C VAL A 96 1.51 -7.17 28.02
N PRO A 97 1.89 -8.03 28.99
CA PRO A 97 3.08 -7.80 29.80
C PRO A 97 4.36 -7.74 28.96
N ARG A 98 5.32 -6.93 29.40
CA ARG A 98 6.68 -6.82 28.84
C ARG A 98 7.72 -7.24 29.88
N GLY A 99 8.90 -7.64 29.40
CA GLY A 99 10.03 -8.00 30.24
C GLY A 99 10.00 -9.45 30.70
N VAL A 100 10.98 -9.77 31.55
CA VAL A 100 11.22 -11.11 32.08
C VAL A 100 11.12 -11.07 33.60
N HIS A 101 10.26 -11.91 34.17
CA HIS A 101 10.01 -11.98 35.62
C HIS A 101 9.89 -13.44 36.04
N ASP A 102 10.69 -13.89 37.01
CA ASP A 102 10.61 -15.24 37.59
C ASP A 102 10.49 -16.37 36.53
N SER A 103 11.35 -16.31 35.50
CA SER A 103 11.37 -17.24 34.36
C SER A 103 10.13 -17.20 33.43
N VAL A 104 9.29 -16.18 33.57
CA VAL A 104 8.17 -15.87 32.67
C VAL A 104 8.56 -14.72 31.76
N ILE A 105 8.35 -14.89 30.45
CA ILE A 105 8.58 -13.87 29.44
C ILE A 105 7.23 -13.27 29.06
N GLY A 106 7.08 -11.95 29.21
CA GLY A 106 5.89 -11.24 28.77
C GLY A 106 5.74 -11.28 27.25
N ALA A 107 4.52 -11.49 26.74
CA ALA A 107 4.26 -11.60 25.30
C ALA A 107 4.56 -10.31 24.51
N GLY A 108 4.68 -9.16 25.19
CA GLY A 108 5.12 -7.89 24.60
C GLY A 108 6.62 -7.70 24.56
N THR A 109 7.39 -8.64 25.13
CA THR A 109 8.85 -8.58 25.12
C THR A 109 9.37 -8.79 23.70
N THR A 110 10.23 -7.89 23.25
CA THR A 110 10.80 -7.91 21.91
C THR A 110 12.04 -8.81 21.86
N LEU A 111 12.39 -9.30 20.66
CA LEU A 111 13.62 -10.08 20.46
C LEU A 111 14.86 -9.30 20.92
N ALA A 112 14.93 -8.01 20.62
CA ALA A 112 16.03 -7.14 21.04
C ALA A 112 16.15 -7.01 22.58
N GLU A 113 15.03 -7.02 23.32
CA GLU A 113 15.06 -7.05 24.78
C GLU A 113 15.57 -8.40 25.31
N LEU A 114 15.17 -9.51 24.68
CA LEU A 114 15.63 -10.85 25.06
C LEU A 114 17.13 -11.06 24.80
N GLU A 115 17.65 -10.53 23.69
CA GLU A 115 19.07 -10.62 23.31
C GLU A 115 20.01 -10.02 24.35
N VAL A 116 19.58 -8.99 25.08
CA VAL A 116 20.43 -8.29 26.06
C VAL A 116 20.13 -8.68 27.50
N GLU A 117 19.06 -9.44 27.76
CA GLU A 117 18.63 -9.83 29.11
C GLU A 117 19.54 -10.93 29.70
N PRO A 118 20.26 -10.66 30.81
CA PRO A 118 21.15 -11.64 31.42
C PRO A 118 20.42 -12.87 31.97
N ALA A 119 19.16 -12.71 32.42
CA ALA A 119 18.37 -13.81 32.98
C ALA A 119 17.94 -14.85 31.92
N ILE A 120 18.04 -14.54 30.64
CA ILE A 120 17.68 -15.46 29.56
C ILE A 120 18.80 -16.50 29.32
N PRO A 121 18.49 -17.79 29.08
CA PRO A 121 19.51 -18.76 28.69
C PRO A 121 20.21 -18.40 27.38
N GLU A 122 21.52 -18.65 27.29
CA GLU A 122 22.33 -18.33 26.10
C GLU A 122 21.74 -18.91 24.80
N ALA A 123 21.32 -20.18 24.83
CA ALA A 123 20.71 -20.84 23.69
C ALA A 123 19.45 -20.11 23.14
N LEU A 124 18.71 -19.39 23.99
CA LEU A 124 17.56 -18.60 23.54
C LEU A 124 17.99 -17.25 22.95
N ARG A 125 19.03 -16.62 23.51
CA ARG A 125 19.61 -15.39 22.95
C ARG A 125 20.22 -15.63 21.57
N GLU A 126 20.88 -16.77 21.36
CA GLU A 126 21.44 -17.15 20.06
C GLU A 126 20.37 -17.35 18.96
N ALA A 127 19.13 -17.61 19.34
CA ALA A 127 18.03 -17.88 18.41
C ALA A 127 17.19 -16.63 18.05
N CYS A 128 17.50 -15.48 18.65
CA CYS A 128 16.85 -14.20 18.34
C CYS A 128 17.41 -13.60 17.04
#